data_AF-A0A497PZZ9-F1
#
_entry.id   AF-A0A497PZZ9-F1
#
_cell.length_a   1.000
_cell.length_b   1.000
_cell.length_c   1.000
_cell.angle_alpha   90.00
_cell.angle_beta   90.00
_cell.angle_gamma   90.00
#
_symmetry.space_group_name_H-M   'P 1'
#
loop_
_entity.id
_entity.type
_entity.pdbx_description
1 polymer ?
#
loop_
_entity_poly.entity_id
_entity_poly.type
_entity_poly.pdbx_seq_one_letter_code
_entity_poly.pdbx_strand_id
1 'polypeptide(L)'
;MSSREREKRQKFLRLMFQQYYRNHAADIDIPDRLHMREFALETWEYTWRCTRRAETDASGQTVYVGCGRKGTAIQRPSVCPVCNSPTVTSTNWSRHLGFRTAKAMRSELAARAPHSVYHSAAFYNIPVARDMQEKQWQGAELVFDIDADHLDAPCTQEHDSWVCANPNCMKTGWGEPPEQGCPSCGGLEFHRRKWICDRCMDDARRNTLRVYDEFLVGDFGIDSDQIVINYSGHRGYHIRVRDPRVFKLDSAARVEIAHEITGVGFDGNSVVGTTLNIPQAPARSLAGWGGRVVDAIVNLIRNIDSYEGGQHWVSRLRRNREAIIAGLLKNPPEFW
;
A
#
# COMPACT_ATOMS: atom_id res chain seq x y z
N MET A 1 -27.22 10.51 6.69
CA MET A 1 -27.72 9.68 5.57
C MET A 1 -28.45 8.49 6.14
N SER A 2 -29.75 8.39 5.88
CA SER A 2 -30.62 7.29 6.31
C SER A 2 -30.23 5.96 5.66
N SER A 3 -30.68 4.85 6.24
CA SER A 3 -30.46 3.50 5.69
C SER A 3 -31.00 3.36 4.26
N ARG A 4 -32.17 3.95 3.99
CA ARG A 4 -32.82 3.92 2.67
C ARG A 4 -32.05 4.71 1.60
N GLU A 5 -31.45 5.84 1.97
CA GLU A 5 -30.61 6.63 1.06
C GLU A 5 -29.31 5.90 0.72
N ARG A 6 -28.68 5.26 1.71
CA ARG A 6 -27.50 4.39 1.50
C ARG A 6 -27.80 3.29 0.50
N GLU A 7 -28.93 2.61 0.67
CA GLU A 7 -29.37 1.54 -0.23
C GLU A 7 -29.61 2.05 -1.66
N LYS A 8 -30.34 3.15 -1.82
CA LYS A 8 -30.58 3.76 -3.14
C LYS A 8 -29.26 4.12 -3.82
N ARG A 9 -28.32 4.73 -3.08
CA ARG A 9 -27.00 5.09 -3.60
C ARG A 9 -26.20 3.87 -4.04
N GLN A 10 -26.16 2.80 -3.25
CA GLN A 10 -25.45 1.56 -3.62
C GLN A 10 -26.06 0.90 -4.85
N LYS A 11 -27.39 0.85 -4.97
CA LYS A 11 -28.06 0.32 -6.18
C LYS A 11 -27.71 1.16 -7.42
N PHE A 12 -27.73 2.48 -7.30
CA PHE A 12 -27.33 3.38 -8.38
C PHE A 12 -25.89 3.14 -8.81
N LEU A 13 -24.94 3.11 -7.86
CA LEU A 13 -23.52 2.89 -8.16
C LEU A 13 -23.28 1.52 -8.81
N ARG A 14 -23.96 0.46 -8.34
CA ARG A 14 -23.89 -0.87 -8.96
C ARG A 14 -24.33 -0.84 -10.43
N LEU A 15 -25.38 -0.11 -10.77
CA LEU A 15 -25.83 0.04 -12.16
C LEU A 15 -24.79 0.80 -13.00
N MET A 16 -24.19 1.86 -12.45
CA MET A 16 -23.10 2.59 -13.12
C MET A 16 -21.89 1.70 -13.39
N PHE A 17 -21.50 0.88 -12.42
CA PHE A 17 -20.41 -0.09 -12.59
C PHE A 17 -20.76 -1.14 -13.64
N GLN A 18 -22.00 -1.64 -13.63
CA GLN A 18 -22.46 -2.61 -14.62
C GLN A 18 -22.41 -2.03 -16.05
N GLN A 19 -22.81 -0.78 -16.23
CA GLN A 19 -22.68 -0.08 -17.50
C GLN A 19 -21.21 0.07 -17.90
N TYR A 20 -20.34 0.47 -16.97
CA TYR A 20 -18.91 0.58 -17.22
C TYR A 20 -18.31 -0.76 -17.69
N TYR A 21 -18.49 -1.84 -16.92
CA TYR A 21 -17.93 -3.16 -17.27
C TYR A 21 -18.46 -3.72 -18.60
N ARG A 22 -19.68 -3.36 -19.01
CA ARG A 22 -20.24 -3.77 -20.31
C ARG A 22 -19.69 -2.96 -21.47
N ASN A 23 -19.62 -1.65 -21.32
CA ASN A 23 -19.24 -0.74 -22.40
C ASN A 23 -17.72 -0.69 -22.59
N HIS A 24 -16.95 -0.90 -21.52
CA HIS A 24 -15.49 -0.83 -21.49
C HIS A 24 -14.86 -2.20 -21.25
N ALA A 25 -15.57 -3.29 -21.59
CA ALA A 25 -15.04 -4.64 -21.43
C ALA A 25 -13.70 -4.80 -22.18
N ALA A 26 -13.53 -4.12 -23.31
CA ALA A 26 -12.30 -4.10 -24.12
C ALA A 26 -11.08 -3.57 -23.35
N ASP A 27 -11.31 -2.58 -22.48
CA ASP A 27 -10.31 -1.76 -21.80
C ASP A 27 -9.82 -2.40 -20.49
N ILE A 28 -10.46 -3.49 -20.04
CA ILE A 28 -10.07 -4.19 -18.81
C ILE A 28 -8.82 -5.02 -19.06
N ASP A 29 -7.71 -4.60 -18.46
CA ASP A 29 -6.43 -5.32 -18.54
C ASP A 29 -6.55 -6.79 -18.13
N ILE A 30 -5.84 -7.64 -18.87
CA ILE A 30 -5.77 -9.08 -18.60
C ILE A 30 -4.42 -9.35 -17.92
N PRO A 31 -4.40 -9.86 -16.68
CA PRO A 31 -3.15 -10.18 -16.03
C PRO A 31 -2.45 -11.34 -16.73
N ASP A 32 -1.11 -11.29 -16.78
CA ASP A 32 -0.30 -12.39 -17.28
C ASP A 32 -0.59 -13.69 -16.53
N ARG A 33 -0.51 -14.83 -17.21
CA ARG A 33 -0.85 -16.17 -16.68
C ARG A 33 -2.22 -16.21 -16.00
N LEU A 34 -3.23 -15.58 -16.61
CA LEU A 34 -4.60 -15.48 -16.11
C LEU A 34 -5.13 -16.78 -15.45
N HIS A 35 -4.92 -17.91 -16.11
CA HIS A 35 -5.39 -19.23 -15.67
C HIS A 35 -4.73 -19.77 -14.39
N MET A 36 -3.62 -19.16 -13.96
CA MET A 36 -2.89 -19.51 -12.74
C MET A 36 -3.19 -18.58 -11.57
N ARG A 37 -4.07 -17.58 -11.74
CA ARG A 37 -4.34 -16.58 -10.70
C ARG A 37 -5.65 -16.84 -9.98
N GLU A 38 -5.60 -16.66 -8.66
CA GLU A 38 -6.82 -16.53 -7.86
C GLU A 38 -7.38 -15.13 -8.05
N PHE A 39 -8.68 -15.02 -8.28
CA PHE A 39 -9.41 -13.78 -8.25
C PHE A 39 -10.24 -13.67 -6.97
N ALA A 40 -10.34 -12.45 -6.46
CA ALA A 40 -11.24 -12.08 -5.39
C ALA A 40 -12.06 -10.87 -5.82
N LEU A 41 -13.37 -10.95 -5.59
CA LEU A 41 -14.30 -9.87 -5.91
C LEU A 41 -14.95 -9.38 -4.62
N GLU A 42 -15.00 -8.08 -4.45
CA GLU A 42 -15.83 -7.45 -3.44
C GLU A 42 -17.17 -7.06 -4.06
N THR A 43 -18.27 -7.56 -3.49
CA THR A 43 -19.63 -7.34 -3.98
C THR A 43 -20.33 -6.20 -3.24
N TRP A 44 -21.34 -5.61 -3.89
CA TRP A 44 -22.18 -4.56 -3.30
C TRP A 44 -23.09 -5.07 -2.17
N GLU A 45 -23.37 -6.38 -2.16
CA GLU A 45 -24.22 -7.04 -1.17
C GLU A 45 -23.39 -7.98 -0.31
N TYR A 46 -23.77 -8.10 0.96
CA TYR A 46 -23.25 -9.08 1.90
C TYR A 46 -24.04 -10.38 1.79
N THR A 47 -23.35 -11.49 1.59
CA THR A 47 -23.92 -12.81 1.85
C THR A 47 -23.82 -13.10 3.34
N TRP A 48 -24.93 -13.46 3.96
CA TRP A 48 -24.99 -13.79 5.39
C TRP A 48 -25.45 -15.22 5.62
N ARG A 49 -24.98 -15.81 6.71
CA ARG A 49 -25.39 -17.12 7.21
C ARG A 49 -25.60 -17.04 8.72
N CYS A 50 -26.77 -17.46 9.18
CA CYS A 50 -27.07 -17.60 10.59
C CYS A 50 -26.85 -19.05 11.00
N THR A 51 -25.72 -19.35 11.65
CA THR A 51 -25.38 -20.71 12.04
C THR A 51 -26.23 -21.13 13.23
N ARG A 52 -26.86 -22.30 13.16
CA ARG A 52 -27.55 -22.89 14.30
C ARG A 52 -26.53 -23.54 15.23
N ARG A 53 -26.46 -23.09 16.48
CA ARG A 53 -25.57 -23.62 17.51
C ARG A 53 -26.38 -24.01 18.74
N ALA A 54 -25.97 -25.08 19.40
CA ALA A 54 -26.48 -25.42 20.72
C ALA A 54 -25.65 -24.65 21.75
N GLU A 55 -26.32 -23.99 22.68
CA GLU A 55 -25.74 -23.27 23.80
C GLU A 55 -26.42 -23.75 25.09
N THR A 56 -25.73 -23.67 26.22
CA THR A 56 -26.30 -24.03 27.52
C THR A 56 -26.73 -22.74 28.21
N ASP A 57 -27.99 -22.65 28.62
CA ASP A 57 -28.48 -21.49 29.36
C ASP A 57 -28.04 -21.50 30.84
N ALA A 58 -28.38 -20.44 31.57
CA ALA A 58 -28.04 -20.29 32.98
C ALA A 58 -28.66 -21.37 33.89
N SER A 59 -29.65 -22.11 33.41
CA SER A 59 -30.30 -23.23 34.12
C SER A 59 -29.69 -24.60 33.78
N GLY A 60 -28.70 -24.64 32.88
CA GLY A 60 -28.08 -25.89 32.43
C GLY A 60 -28.81 -26.55 31.25
N GLN A 61 -29.85 -25.92 30.69
CA GLN A 61 -30.63 -26.48 29.59
C GLN A 61 -30.01 -26.12 28.24
N THR A 62 -30.01 -27.06 27.30
CA THR A 62 -29.57 -26.80 25.92
C THR A 62 -30.60 -25.97 25.16
N VAL A 63 -30.24 -24.75 24.81
CA VAL A 63 -30.98 -23.84 23.93
C VAL A 63 -30.29 -23.74 22.57
N TYR A 64 -31.05 -23.50 21.50
CA TYR A 64 -30.48 -23.31 20.17
C TYR A 64 -30.46 -21.83 19.80
N VAL A 65 -29.29 -21.31 19.47
CA VAL A 65 -29.12 -19.96 18.96
C VAL A 65 -28.92 -20.01 17.44
N GLY A 66 -29.69 -19.17 16.73
CA GLY A 66 -29.64 -19.05 15.27
C GLY A 66 -30.60 -19.98 14.51
N CYS A 67 -30.98 -19.57 13.30
CA CYS A 67 -32.04 -20.21 12.52
C CYS A 67 -31.57 -21.11 11.37
N GLY A 68 -30.27 -21.22 11.11
CA GLY A 68 -29.71 -22.00 9.98
C GLY A 68 -29.89 -21.36 8.59
N ARG A 69 -30.61 -20.23 8.49
CA ARG A 69 -30.88 -19.58 7.20
C ARG A 69 -29.67 -18.82 6.66
N LYS A 70 -29.69 -18.61 5.35
CA LYS A 70 -28.73 -17.79 4.60
C LYS A 70 -29.48 -16.85 3.67
N GLY A 71 -28.84 -15.76 3.27
CA GLY A 71 -29.40 -14.80 2.31
C GLY A 71 -28.40 -13.73 1.93
N THR A 72 -28.88 -12.69 1.27
CA THR A 72 -28.10 -11.48 0.99
C THR A 72 -28.69 -10.28 1.70
N ALA A 73 -27.87 -9.26 1.95
CA ALA A 73 -28.27 -7.98 2.50
C ALA A 73 -27.38 -6.87 1.94
N ILE A 74 -27.97 -5.71 1.67
CA ILE A 74 -27.22 -4.57 1.12
C ILE A 74 -26.31 -3.94 2.19
N GLN A 75 -26.78 -3.93 3.44
CA GLN A 75 -25.98 -3.52 4.58
C GLN A 75 -25.49 -4.73 5.34
N ARG A 76 -24.32 -4.60 5.97
CA ARG A 76 -23.75 -5.65 6.80
C ARG A 76 -24.67 -5.89 8.01
N PRO A 77 -25.29 -7.08 8.13
CA PRO A 77 -26.16 -7.37 9.27
C PRO A 77 -25.32 -7.55 10.54
N SER A 78 -25.68 -6.85 11.60
CA SER A 78 -25.14 -7.08 12.96
C SER A 78 -25.82 -8.25 13.67
N VAL A 79 -27.04 -8.60 13.24
CA VAL A 79 -27.87 -9.71 13.74
C VAL A 79 -28.56 -10.41 12.57
N CYS A 80 -28.98 -11.65 12.75
CA CYS A 80 -29.70 -12.41 11.74
C CYS A 80 -30.99 -11.66 11.34
N PRO A 81 -31.20 -11.32 10.05
CA PRO A 81 -32.40 -10.60 9.60
C PRO A 81 -33.72 -11.35 9.79
N VAL A 82 -33.67 -12.65 10.10
CA VAL A 82 -34.85 -13.50 10.27
C VAL A 82 -35.17 -13.75 11.74
N CYS A 83 -34.18 -14.12 12.54
CA CYS A 83 -34.39 -14.59 13.92
C CYS A 83 -33.67 -13.74 14.97
N ASN A 84 -33.12 -12.59 14.57
CA ASN A 84 -32.42 -11.63 15.41
C ASN A 84 -31.20 -12.19 16.19
N SER A 85 -30.72 -13.37 15.81
CA SER A 85 -29.58 -14.01 16.49
C SER A 85 -28.28 -13.24 16.23
N PRO A 86 -27.44 -13.02 17.25
CA PRO A 86 -26.15 -12.35 17.10
C PRO A 86 -25.07 -13.21 16.42
N THR A 87 -25.34 -14.51 16.18
CA THR A 87 -24.36 -15.45 15.59
C THR A 87 -24.28 -15.38 14.07
N VAL A 88 -24.81 -14.30 13.46
CA VAL A 88 -24.77 -14.12 12.01
C VAL A 88 -23.34 -13.85 11.55
N THR A 89 -22.87 -14.62 10.58
CA THR A 89 -21.64 -14.31 9.85
C THR A 89 -22.01 -13.70 8.50
N SER A 90 -21.27 -12.69 8.06
CA SER A 90 -21.50 -12.02 6.79
C SER A 90 -20.19 -11.66 6.10
N THR A 91 -20.20 -11.76 4.78
CA THR A 91 -19.07 -11.37 3.92
C THR A 91 -19.60 -10.82 2.60
N ASN A 92 -18.94 -9.81 2.06
CA ASN A 92 -19.13 -9.32 0.71
C ASN A 92 -17.97 -9.76 -0.21
N TRP A 93 -17.12 -10.68 0.24
CA TRP A 93 -16.00 -11.21 -0.54
C TRP A 93 -16.36 -12.53 -1.20
N SER A 94 -16.13 -12.60 -2.51
CA SER A 94 -16.12 -13.83 -3.30
C SER A 94 -14.69 -14.15 -3.69
N ARG A 95 -14.07 -15.10 -2.99
CA ARG A 95 -12.68 -15.56 -3.21
C ARG A 95 -12.62 -16.90 -3.92
N HIS A 96 -11.41 -17.38 -4.22
CA HIS A 96 -11.17 -18.67 -4.89
C HIS A 96 -11.81 -18.75 -6.28
N LEU A 97 -11.85 -17.61 -6.98
CA LEU A 97 -12.27 -17.55 -8.37
C LEU A 97 -11.06 -17.72 -9.28
N GLY A 98 -11.28 -18.18 -10.51
CA GLY A 98 -10.22 -18.33 -11.50
C GLY A 98 -10.83 -18.32 -12.91
N PHE A 99 -10.09 -17.79 -13.87
CA PHE A 99 -10.56 -17.64 -15.23
C PHE A 99 -9.59 -18.28 -16.20
N ARG A 100 -10.10 -19.09 -17.13
CA ARG A 100 -9.25 -19.71 -18.17
C ARG A 100 -8.98 -18.77 -19.35
N THR A 101 -9.90 -17.84 -19.62
CA THR A 101 -9.82 -16.94 -20.78
C THR A 101 -10.23 -15.52 -20.40
N ALA A 102 -9.66 -14.54 -21.11
CA ALA A 102 -10.00 -13.13 -20.99
C ALA A 102 -11.51 -12.87 -21.17
N LYS A 103 -12.13 -13.53 -22.16
CA LYS A 103 -13.56 -13.43 -22.42
C LYS A 103 -14.41 -13.89 -21.23
N ALA A 104 -14.05 -15.01 -20.59
CA ALA A 104 -14.75 -15.50 -19.41
C ALA A 104 -14.63 -14.53 -18.24
N MET A 105 -13.43 -13.99 -17.99
CA MET A 105 -13.20 -12.98 -16.96
C MET A 105 -14.05 -11.73 -17.20
N ARG A 106 -13.98 -11.14 -18.39
CA ARG A 106 -14.72 -9.92 -18.73
C ARG A 106 -16.24 -10.12 -18.67
N SER A 107 -16.72 -11.28 -19.12
CA SER A 107 -18.15 -11.62 -19.04
C SER A 107 -18.62 -11.72 -17.59
N GLU A 108 -17.81 -12.33 -16.71
CA GLU A 108 -18.12 -12.44 -15.29
C GLU A 108 -18.16 -11.07 -14.59
N LEU A 109 -17.18 -10.20 -14.90
CA LEU A 109 -17.13 -8.84 -14.36
C LEU A 109 -18.32 -8.00 -14.84
N ALA A 110 -18.70 -8.10 -16.12
CA ALA A 110 -19.88 -7.42 -16.67
C ALA A 110 -21.21 -7.96 -16.10
N ALA A 111 -21.26 -9.24 -15.76
CA ALA A 111 -22.43 -9.85 -15.14
C ALA A 111 -22.58 -9.46 -13.67
N ARG A 112 -21.50 -9.59 -12.88
CA ARG A 112 -21.51 -9.33 -11.44
C ARG A 112 -21.44 -7.86 -11.08
N ALA A 113 -20.74 -7.06 -11.88
CA ALA A 113 -20.42 -5.66 -11.62
C ALA A 113 -19.90 -5.43 -10.18
N PRO A 114 -18.80 -6.10 -9.79
CA PRO A 114 -18.27 -6.00 -8.43
C PRO A 114 -17.83 -4.58 -8.10
N HIS A 115 -17.85 -4.24 -6.81
CA HIS A 115 -17.34 -2.96 -6.31
C HIS A 115 -15.83 -2.86 -6.50
N SER A 116 -15.11 -3.94 -6.17
CA SER A 116 -13.65 -4.03 -6.29
C SER A 116 -13.27 -5.39 -6.88
N VAL A 117 -12.20 -5.41 -7.68
CA VAL A 117 -11.65 -6.62 -8.31
C VAL A 117 -10.19 -6.75 -7.92
N TYR A 118 -9.81 -7.94 -7.49
CA TYR A 118 -8.43 -8.28 -7.15
C TYR A 118 -8.05 -9.59 -7.80
N HIS A 119 -6.76 -9.75 -8.06
CA HIS A 119 -6.17 -11.05 -8.37
C HIS A 119 -4.90 -11.24 -7.56
N SER A 120 -4.49 -12.49 -7.34
CA SER A 120 -3.26 -12.80 -6.64
C SER A 120 -2.03 -12.33 -7.42
N ALA A 121 -1.02 -11.83 -6.71
CA ALA A 121 0.34 -11.71 -7.23
C ALA A 121 0.99 -13.10 -7.42
N ALA A 122 0.53 -14.08 -6.64
CA ALA A 122 0.94 -15.46 -6.73
C ALA A 122 0.30 -16.21 -7.91
N PHE A 123 1.04 -17.20 -8.39
CA PHE A 123 0.64 -18.18 -9.39
C PHE A 123 0.38 -19.53 -8.71
N TYR A 124 -0.67 -20.21 -9.12
CA TYR A 124 -1.12 -21.49 -8.61
C TYR A 124 -1.43 -22.43 -9.77
N ASN A 125 -1.24 -23.73 -9.56
CA ASN A 125 -1.75 -24.71 -10.52
C ASN A 125 -3.28 -24.85 -10.41
N ILE A 126 -3.82 -24.76 -9.19
CA ILE A 126 -5.25 -24.85 -8.90
C ILE A 126 -5.71 -23.59 -8.14
N PRO A 127 -5.83 -22.42 -8.80
CA PRO A 127 -6.13 -21.15 -8.12
C PRO A 127 -7.50 -21.11 -7.41
N VAL A 128 -8.43 -21.96 -7.84
CA VAL A 128 -9.79 -22.08 -7.27
C VAL A 128 -9.86 -22.99 -6.03
N ALA A 129 -8.78 -23.69 -5.68
CA ALA A 129 -8.77 -24.52 -4.48
C ALA A 129 -8.91 -23.64 -3.23
N ARG A 130 -9.57 -24.19 -2.20
CA ARG A 130 -9.80 -23.47 -0.94
C ARG A 130 -8.61 -23.59 0.00
N ASP A 131 -8.02 -24.77 0.05
CA ASP A 131 -6.86 -25.06 0.89
C ASP A 131 -5.56 -24.71 0.18
N MET A 132 -4.63 -24.09 0.91
CA MET A 132 -3.39 -23.55 0.33
C MET A 132 -2.47 -24.63 -0.23
N GLN A 133 -2.45 -25.81 0.38
CA GLN A 133 -1.67 -26.95 -0.11
C GLN A 133 -2.20 -27.44 -1.46
N GLU A 134 -3.52 -27.52 -1.60
CA GLU A 134 -4.20 -27.93 -2.84
C GLU A 134 -4.01 -26.93 -3.98
N LYS A 135 -3.82 -25.64 -3.67
CA LYS A 135 -3.56 -24.62 -4.70
C LYS A 135 -2.27 -24.88 -5.49
N GLN A 136 -1.30 -25.60 -4.89
CA GLN A 136 0.00 -25.92 -5.50
C GLN A 136 0.72 -24.66 -6.01
N TRP A 137 1.23 -23.85 -5.08
CA TRP A 137 1.92 -22.60 -5.36
C TRP A 137 3.10 -22.76 -6.34
N GLN A 138 3.16 -21.88 -7.34
CA GLN A 138 4.14 -21.92 -8.43
C GLN A 138 5.11 -20.73 -8.41
N GLY A 139 4.86 -19.69 -7.64
CA GLY A 139 5.66 -18.48 -7.62
C GLY A 139 4.81 -17.25 -7.33
N ALA A 140 5.43 -16.09 -7.21
CA ALA A 140 4.70 -14.82 -7.12
C ALA A 140 5.51 -13.67 -7.69
N GLU A 141 4.83 -12.73 -8.35
CA GLU A 141 5.42 -11.44 -8.71
C GLU A 141 5.97 -10.73 -7.46
N LEU A 142 6.94 -9.85 -7.67
CA LEU A 142 7.35 -8.90 -6.64
C LEU A 142 6.52 -7.63 -6.81
N VAL A 143 5.83 -7.22 -5.74
CA VAL A 143 4.88 -6.11 -5.77
C VAL A 143 5.27 -5.09 -4.72
N PHE A 144 5.28 -3.82 -5.11
CA PHE A 144 5.45 -2.68 -4.24
C PHE A 144 4.19 -1.83 -4.27
N ASP A 145 3.74 -1.39 -3.11
CA ASP A 145 2.58 -0.51 -2.94
C ASP A 145 3.05 0.80 -2.31
N ILE A 146 2.93 1.90 -3.06
CA ILE A 146 3.36 3.23 -2.64
C ILE A 146 2.09 4.06 -2.40
N ASP A 147 1.66 4.06 -1.14
CA ASP A 147 0.47 4.75 -0.66
C ASP A 147 0.81 6.17 -0.18
N ALA A 148 0.16 7.18 -0.73
CA ALA A 148 0.43 8.60 -0.42
C ALA A 148 0.08 8.98 1.03
N ASP A 149 -0.84 8.27 1.68
CA ASP A 149 -1.23 8.51 3.07
C ASP A 149 -0.27 7.89 4.10
N HIS A 150 0.72 7.11 3.64
CA HIS A 150 1.84 6.58 4.43
C HIS A 150 3.14 7.35 4.19
N LEU A 151 3.12 8.40 3.35
CA LEU A 151 4.27 9.27 3.13
C LEU A 151 4.14 10.51 4.02
N ASP A 152 5.25 10.89 4.64
CA ASP A 152 5.36 12.10 5.47
C ASP A 152 5.48 13.36 4.59
N ALA A 153 4.45 13.61 3.76
CA ALA A 153 4.41 14.79 2.92
C ALA A 153 4.19 16.04 3.79
N PRO A 154 4.93 17.15 3.57
CA PRO A 154 4.78 18.38 4.37
C PRO A 154 3.35 18.96 4.38
N CYS A 155 2.57 18.70 3.34
CA CYS A 155 1.20 19.17 3.22
C CYS A 155 0.21 18.47 4.15
N THR A 156 0.58 17.36 4.80
CA THR A 156 -0.27 16.65 5.77
C THR A 156 -0.76 17.59 6.89
N GLN A 157 0.08 18.54 7.31
CA GLN A 157 -0.26 19.55 8.32
C GLN A 157 -1.39 20.51 7.88
N GLU A 158 -1.68 20.61 6.59
CA GLU A 158 -2.68 21.52 6.04
C GLU A 158 -4.06 20.86 5.83
N HIS A 159 -4.13 19.53 5.72
CA HIS A 159 -5.37 18.85 5.34
C HIS A 159 -5.74 17.66 6.21
N ASP A 160 -4.80 17.04 6.89
CA ASP A 160 -5.13 15.99 7.85
C ASP A 160 -5.72 16.64 9.09
N SER A 161 -6.67 15.94 9.70
CA SER A 161 -7.36 16.44 10.88
C SER A 161 -7.58 15.34 11.88
N TRP A 162 -7.63 15.73 13.15
CA TRP A 162 -7.93 14.83 14.24
C TRP A 162 -9.01 15.41 15.13
N VAL A 163 -9.74 14.50 15.78
CA VAL A 163 -10.74 14.81 16.82
C VAL A 163 -10.39 13.97 18.03
N CYS A 164 -10.31 14.59 19.21
CA CYS A 164 -10.13 13.87 20.47
C CYS A 164 -11.30 12.88 20.65
N ALA A 165 -10.97 11.62 20.92
CA ALA A 165 -11.97 10.56 21.07
C ALA A 165 -12.76 10.66 22.38
N ASN A 166 -12.31 11.48 23.35
CA ASN A 166 -13.06 11.75 24.57
C ASN A 166 -14.38 12.46 24.23
N PRO A 167 -15.55 11.83 24.47
CA PRO A 167 -16.85 12.41 24.13
C PRO A 167 -17.15 13.74 24.83
N ASN A 168 -16.53 13.98 26.00
CA ASN A 168 -16.69 15.23 26.76
C ASN A 168 -15.74 16.35 26.29
N CYS A 169 -14.79 16.06 25.41
CA CYS A 169 -13.80 17.02 24.92
C CYS A 169 -14.04 17.37 23.44
N MET A 170 -14.02 16.36 22.56
CA MET A 170 -14.18 16.51 21.10
C MET A 170 -13.31 17.61 20.45
N LYS A 171 -12.19 17.99 21.09
CA LYS A 171 -11.27 19.00 20.56
C LYS A 171 -10.75 18.54 19.20
N THR A 172 -10.66 19.47 18.26
CA THR A 172 -10.16 19.22 16.91
C THR A 172 -8.82 19.92 16.68
N GLY A 173 -8.02 19.38 15.78
CA GLY A 173 -6.81 20.03 15.26
C GLY A 173 -6.47 19.57 13.85
N TRP A 174 -5.46 20.21 13.26
CA TRP A 174 -4.91 19.91 11.95
C TRP A 174 -3.58 19.16 12.09
N GLY A 175 -3.21 18.39 11.06
CA GLY A 175 -2.01 17.57 11.04
C GLY A 175 -2.14 16.29 11.86
N GLU A 176 -1.00 15.80 12.34
CA GLU A 176 -0.93 14.66 13.25
C GLU A 176 -1.36 15.06 14.68
N PRO A 177 -2.01 14.16 15.43
CA PRO A 177 -2.39 14.45 16.80
C PRO A 177 -1.14 14.63 17.69
N PRO A 178 -1.19 15.51 18.71
CA PRO A 178 -0.07 15.73 19.60
C PRO A 178 0.33 14.45 20.36
N GLU A 179 1.62 14.12 20.34
CA GLU A 179 2.16 12.93 21.03
C GLU A 179 1.93 12.99 22.55
N GLN A 180 1.93 14.19 23.14
CA GLN A 180 1.73 14.40 24.57
C GLN A 180 0.26 14.30 25.00
N GLY A 181 -0.66 13.99 24.08
CA GLY A 181 -2.09 13.89 24.33
C GLY A 181 -2.87 15.17 24.02
N CYS A 182 -4.19 15.10 24.15
CA CYS A 182 -5.09 16.18 23.77
C CYS A 182 -4.80 17.42 24.62
N PRO A 183 -4.56 18.59 24.00
CA PRO A 183 -4.17 19.82 24.72
C PRO A 183 -5.28 20.36 25.63
N SER A 184 -6.52 19.87 25.48
CA SER A 184 -7.66 20.31 26.27
C SER A 184 -8.00 19.37 27.43
N CYS A 185 -7.71 18.08 27.34
CA CYS A 185 -8.15 17.10 28.35
C CYS A 185 -7.10 16.02 28.70
N GLY A 186 -5.93 16.04 28.08
CA GLY A 186 -4.87 15.03 28.24
C GLY A 186 -5.21 13.64 27.66
N GLY A 187 -6.33 13.49 26.93
CA GLY A 187 -6.73 12.21 26.36
C GLY A 187 -5.75 11.75 25.27
N LEU A 188 -5.44 10.45 25.23
CA LEU A 188 -4.45 9.87 24.31
C LEU A 188 -5.07 9.28 23.02
N GLU A 189 -6.39 9.17 22.97
CA GLU A 189 -7.10 8.60 21.82
C GLU A 189 -7.66 9.69 20.90
N PHE A 190 -7.52 9.47 19.59
CA PHE A 190 -7.94 10.41 18.55
C PHE A 190 -8.57 9.68 17.37
N HIS A 191 -9.66 10.24 16.84
CA HIS A 191 -10.19 9.91 15.52
C HIS A 191 -9.45 10.75 14.47
N ARG A 192 -8.76 10.09 13.54
CA ARG A 192 -8.03 10.76 12.46
C ARG A 192 -8.83 10.74 11.17
N ARG A 193 -8.76 11.83 10.41
CA ARG A 193 -9.26 11.93 9.05
C ARG A 193 -8.12 12.38 8.16
N LYS A 194 -7.61 11.44 7.38
CA LYS A 194 -6.62 11.70 6.34
C LYS A 194 -7.32 12.19 5.08
N TRP A 195 -6.70 13.17 4.42
CA TRP A 195 -7.10 13.63 3.10
C TRP A 195 -5.89 13.56 2.16
N ILE A 196 -6.11 13.26 0.90
CA ILE A 196 -5.03 13.15 -0.08
C ILE A 196 -5.18 14.32 -1.05
N CYS A 197 -4.22 15.23 -1.04
CA CYS A 197 -4.15 16.32 -2.00
C CYS A 197 -3.17 16.01 -3.15
N ASP A 198 -3.15 16.86 -4.17
CA ASP A 198 -2.27 16.67 -5.34
C ASP A 198 -0.79 16.61 -4.96
N ARG A 199 -0.37 17.33 -3.92
CA ARG A 199 1.02 17.28 -3.42
C ARG A 199 1.36 15.91 -2.80
N CYS A 200 0.42 15.27 -2.10
CA CYS A 200 0.60 13.90 -1.62
C CYS A 200 0.75 12.92 -2.80
N MET A 201 -0.08 13.07 -3.83
CA MET A 201 -0.03 12.23 -5.02
C MET A 201 1.26 12.43 -5.83
N ASP A 202 1.75 13.67 -5.91
CA ASP A 202 3.03 14.00 -6.52
C ASP A 202 4.20 13.36 -5.75
N ASP A 203 4.14 13.38 -4.42
CA ASP A 203 5.16 12.73 -3.60
C ASP A 203 5.15 11.21 -3.76
N ALA A 204 3.98 10.57 -3.77
CA ALA A 204 3.84 9.16 -4.07
C ALA A 204 4.36 8.81 -5.48
N ARG A 205 4.07 9.65 -6.47
CA ARG A 205 4.58 9.49 -7.84
C ARG A 205 6.11 9.57 -7.87
N ARG A 206 6.71 10.56 -7.20
CA ARG A 206 8.18 10.68 -7.13
C ARG A 206 8.80 9.45 -6.48
N ASN A 207 8.29 9.01 -5.34
CA ASN A 207 8.81 7.81 -4.67
C ASN A 207 8.63 6.55 -5.53
N THR A 208 7.52 6.42 -6.26
CA THR A 208 7.29 5.33 -7.22
C THR A 208 8.37 5.33 -8.32
N LEU A 209 8.68 6.49 -8.90
CA LEU A 209 9.72 6.62 -9.93
C LEU A 209 11.11 6.33 -9.35
N ARG A 210 11.39 6.73 -8.11
CA ARG A 210 12.63 6.35 -7.44
C ARG A 210 12.74 4.84 -7.30
N VAL A 211 11.74 4.15 -6.74
CA VAL A 211 11.77 2.67 -6.65
C VAL A 211 12.04 2.05 -8.03
N TYR A 212 11.38 2.55 -9.08
CA TYR A 212 11.57 2.08 -10.45
C TYR A 212 12.98 2.35 -11.02
N ASP A 213 13.38 3.62 -11.15
CA ASP A 213 14.60 4.03 -11.85
C ASP A 213 15.85 3.68 -11.04
N GLU A 214 15.82 4.01 -9.75
CA GLU A 214 16.98 3.91 -8.88
C GLU A 214 17.26 2.45 -8.52
N PHE A 215 16.24 1.70 -8.09
CA PHE A 215 16.44 0.36 -7.52
C PHE A 215 16.14 -0.76 -8.50
N LEU A 216 14.93 -0.81 -9.07
CA LEU A 216 14.53 -1.94 -9.91
C LEU A 216 15.35 -2.00 -11.21
N VAL A 217 15.45 -0.88 -11.94
CA VAL A 217 16.22 -0.79 -13.18
C VAL A 217 17.71 -0.59 -12.88
N GLY A 218 18.05 0.37 -12.03
CA GLY A 218 19.43 0.74 -11.72
C GLY A 218 20.21 -0.35 -10.99
N ASP A 219 19.84 -0.65 -9.75
CA ASP A 219 20.62 -1.54 -8.89
C ASP A 219 20.35 -3.03 -9.16
N PHE A 220 19.09 -3.41 -9.36
CA PHE A 220 18.71 -4.82 -9.53
C PHE A 220 18.76 -5.31 -10.98
N GLY A 221 18.91 -4.39 -11.95
CA GLY A 221 18.99 -4.75 -13.37
C GLY A 221 17.77 -5.53 -13.86
N ILE A 222 16.58 -5.12 -13.43
CA ILE A 222 15.32 -5.64 -13.96
C ILE A 222 15.02 -4.93 -15.27
N ASP A 223 14.74 -5.70 -16.32
CA ASP A 223 14.36 -5.13 -17.61
C ASP A 223 13.03 -4.37 -17.51
N SER A 224 12.99 -3.17 -18.08
CA SER A 224 11.81 -2.28 -18.00
C SER A 224 10.51 -2.92 -18.52
N ASP A 225 10.58 -3.85 -19.47
CA ASP A 225 9.42 -4.57 -20.03
C ASP A 225 8.82 -5.59 -19.05
N GLN A 226 9.59 -6.02 -18.05
CA GLN A 226 9.15 -6.89 -16.97
C GLN A 226 8.45 -6.11 -15.85
N ILE A 227 8.45 -4.78 -15.88
CA ILE A 227 7.86 -3.95 -14.82
C ILE A 227 6.56 -3.31 -15.31
N VAL A 228 5.52 -3.39 -14.49
CA VAL A 228 4.24 -2.71 -14.73
C VAL A 228 3.96 -1.78 -13.58
N ILE A 229 3.66 -0.51 -13.88
CA ILE A 229 3.24 0.49 -12.91
C ILE A 229 1.77 0.81 -13.14
N ASN A 230 0.97 0.77 -12.09
CA ASN A 230 -0.44 1.10 -12.13
C ASN A 230 -0.77 2.15 -11.07
N TYR A 231 -1.67 3.09 -11.39
CA TYR A 231 -2.35 3.87 -10.36
C TYR A 231 -3.31 2.94 -9.60
N SER A 232 -3.33 3.00 -8.26
CA SER A 232 -4.15 2.12 -7.43
C SER A 232 -5.66 2.41 -7.54
N GLY A 233 -6.04 3.50 -8.19
CA GLY A 233 -7.42 3.96 -8.33
C GLY A 233 -7.88 4.87 -7.18
N HIS A 234 -7.02 5.11 -6.18
CA HIS A 234 -7.35 5.99 -5.08
C HIS A 234 -6.18 6.86 -4.62
N ARG A 235 -5.14 6.25 -4.03
CA ARG A 235 -4.22 6.99 -3.15
C ARG A 235 -2.74 6.72 -3.41
N GLY A 236 -2.40 6.01 -4.47
CA GLY A 236 -1.04 5.53 -4.64
C GLY A 236 -0.80 4.82 -5.95
N TYR A 237 0.32 4.14 -6.02
CA TYR A 237 0.76 3.40 -7.20
C TYR A 237 1.24 2.01 -6.80
N HIS A 238 0.98 1.04 -7.66
CA HIS A 238 1.52 -0.30 -7.53
C HIS A 238 2.59 -0.52 -8.59
N ILE A 239 3.73 -1.07 -8.19
CA ILE A 239 4.76 -1.57 -9.10
C ILE A 239 4.74 -3.09 -9.03
N ARG A 240 4.64 -3.76 -10.19
CA ARG A 240 4.66 -5.22 -10.31
C ARG A 240 5.82 -5.65 -11.18
N VAL A 241 6.73 -6.42 -10.62
CA VAL A 241 7.86 -7.02 -11.32
C VAL A 241 7.50 -8.45 -11.70
N ARG A 242 7.51 -8.70 -13.02
CA ARG A 242 7.13 -9.97 -13.67
C ARG A 242 8.35 -10.80 -14.10
N ASP A 243 9.54 -10.43 -13.64
CA ASP A 243 10.77 -11.15 -13.93
C ASP A 243 10.75 -12.56 -13.29
N PRO A 244 10.94 -13.65 -14.07
CA PRO A 244 10.97 -15.01 -13.53
C PRO A 244 11.99 -15.22 -12.40
N ARG A 245 13.09 -14.44 -12.36
CA ARG A 245 14.11 -14.49 -11.30
C ARG A 245 13.53 -14.22 -9.91
N VAL A 246 12.47 -13.40 -9.81
CA VAL A 246 11.87 -13.03 -8.51
C VAL A 246 10.75 -13.98 -8.05
N PHE A 247 10.27 -14.87 -8.91
CA PHE A 247 9.05 -15.64 -8.64
C PHE A 247 9.17 -16.60 -7.45
N LYS A 248 10.37 -17.17 -7.25
CA LYS A 248 10.62 -18.17 -6.21
C LYS A 248 11.19 -17.57 -4.93
N LEU A 249 11.37 -16.25 -4.86
CA LEU A 249 11.78 -15.58 -3.63
C LEU A 249 10.75 -15.83 -2.54
N ASP A 250 11.24 -16.28 -1.38
CA ASP A 250 10.43 -16.44 -0.19
C ASP A 250 10.15 -15.08 0.47
N SER A 251 9.43 -15.11 1.60
CA SER A 251 9.09 -13.89 2.31
C SER A 251 10.30 -13.16 2.87
N ALA A 252 11.35 -13.87 3.28
CA ALA A 252 12.53 -13.27 3.89
C ALA A 252 13.36 -12.51 2.84
N ALA A 253 13.63 -13.13 1.69
CA ALA A 253 14.33 -12.48 0.59
C ALA A 253 13.59 -11.22 0.07
N ARG A 254 12.25 -11.25 0.08
CA ARG A 254 11.43 -10.08 -0.30
C ARG A 254 11.52 -8.95 0.72
N VAL A 255 11.62 -9.29 2.01
CA VAL A 255 11.86 -8.33 3.08
C VAL A 255 13.24 -7.69 2.93
N GLU A 256 14.27 -8.46 2.60
CA GLU A 256 15.62 -7.91 2.35
C GLU A 256 15.64 -6.93 1.16
N ILE A 257 14.89 -7.22 0.08
CA ILE A 257 14.71 -6.26 -1.03
C ILE A 257 14.02 -4.99 -0.54
N ALA A 258 12.99 -5.10 0.29
CA ALA A 258 12.32 -3.94 0.87
C ALA A 258 13.26 -3.14 1.79
N HIS A 259 14.11 -3.80 2.58
CA HIS A 259 15.13 -3.16 3.42
C HIS A 259 16.14 -2.40 2.56
N GLU A 260 16.65 -2.99 1.48
CA GLU A 260 17.57 -2.32 0.56
C GLU A 260 16.94 -1.05 -0.03
N ILE A 261 15.68 -1.11 -0.48
CA ILE A 261 14.98 0.05 -1.05
C ILE A 261 14.75 1.15 0.00
N THR A 262 14.42 0.76 1.22
CA THR A 262 14.11 1.69 2.33
C THR A 262 15.35 2.16 3.09
N GLY A 263 16.52 1.58 2.82
CA GLY A 263 17.78 1.88 3.50
C GLY A 263 17.84 1.34 4.94
N VAL A 264 16.98 0.38 5.29
CA VAL A 264 16.98 -0.24 6.61
C VAL A 264 18.25 -1.06 6.79
N GLY A 265 18.99 -0.78 7.87
CA GLY A 265 20.25 -1.46 8.19
C GLY A 265 21.49 -0.87 7.50
N PHE A 266 21.32 0.18 6.69
CA PHE A 266 22.46 0.88 6.08
C PHE A 266 23.26 1.68 7.11
N ASP A 267 24.57 1.44 7.17
CA ASP A 267 25.51 2.22 7.99
C ASP A 267 26.21 3.31 7.15
N GLY A 268 25.79 4.55 7.33
CA GLY A 268 26.37 5.71 6.64
C GLY A 268 27.86 5.92 6.91
N ASN A 269 28.39 5.43 8.04
CA ASN A 269 29.82 5.55 8.35
C ASN A 269 30.70 4.71 7.41
N SER A 270 30.13 3.71 6.74
CA SER A 270 30.85 2.86 5.80
C SER A 270 31.13 3.51 4.44
N VAL A 271 30.40 4.59 4.09
CA VAL A 271 30.50 5.22 2.76
C VAL A 271 31.54 6.32 2.69
N VAL A 272 31.66 7.13 3.75
CA VAL A 272 32.68 8.18 3.82
C VAL A 272 33.74 7.74 4.80
N GLY A 273 34.83 7.18 4.26
CA GLY A 273 35.97 6.72 5.03
C GLY A 273 37.08 7.76 5.12
N THR A 274 38.14 7.43 5.84
CA THR A 274 39.40 8.19 5.83
C THR A 274 40.57 7.24 5.55
N THR A 275 41.40 7.60 4.58
CA THR A 275 42.68 6.91 4.34
C THR A 275 43.80 7.92 4.57
N LEU A 276 44.72 7.62 5.49
CA LEU A 276 45.82 8.53 5.85
C LEU A 276 45.32 9.94 6.26
N ASN A 277 44.22 10.02 7.02
CA ASN A 277 43.53 11.27 7.41
C ASN A 277 42.91 12.08 6.27
N ILE A 278 42.88 11.55 5.04
CA ILE A 278 42.22 12.18 3.90
C ILE A 278 40.83 11.54 3.76
N PRO A 279 39.74 12.33 3.76
CA PRO A 279 38.42 11.82 3.46
C PRO A 279 38.40 11.10 2.11
N GLN A 280 37.67 9.99 2.04
CA GLN A 280 37.45 9.21 0.83
C GLN A 280 35.96 8.90 0.74
N ALA A 281 35.40 9.01 -0.45
CA ALA A 281 34.04 8.57 -0.74
C ALA A 281 34.04 7.88 -2.11
N PRO A 282 33.11 6.95 -2.35
CA PRO A 282 32.96 6.35 -3.67
C PRO A 282 32.55 7.39 -4.71
N ALA A 283 32.79 7.08 -5.98
CA ALA A 283 32.24 7.88 -7.07
C ALA A 283 30.71 7.93 -6.98
N ARG A 284 30.12 9.08 -7.34
CA ARG A 284 28.66 9.25 -7.41
C ARG A 284 27.99 8.25 -8.36
N SER A 285 28.73 7.77 -9.36
CA SER A 285 28.25 6.76 -10.32
C SER A 285 28.30 5.33 -9.79
N LEU A 286 28.81 5.09 -8.58
CA LEU A 286 28.75 3.78 -7.96
C LEU A 286 27.28 3.41 -7.71
N ALA A 287 26.87 2.21 -8.14
CA ALA A 287 25.52 1.70 -7.89
C ALA A 287 25.25 1.50 -6.39
N GLY A 288 23.98 1.44 -6.02
CA GLY A 288 23.54 1.26 -4.64
C GLY A 288 23.75 2.46 -3.72
N TRP A 289 23.67 2.21 -2.41
CA TRP A 289 23.69 3.26 -1.39
C TRP A 289 24.95 4.12 -1.34
N GLY A 290 26.11 3.58 -1.74
CA GLY A 290 27.36 4.34 -1.76
C GLY A 290 27.28 5.59 -2.65
N GLY A 291 26.86 5.43 -3.90
CA GLY A 291 26.66 6.56 -4.81
C GLY A 291 25.50 7.46 -4.39
N ARG A 292 24.39 6.89 -3.89
CA ARG A 292 23.22 7.66 -3.40
C ARG A 292 23.56 8.59 -2.25
N VAL A 293 24.36 8.14 -1.29
CA VAL A 293 24.80 8.97 -0.17
C VAL A 293 25.69 10.11 -0.65
N VAL A 294 26.60 9.85 -1.59
CA VAL A 294 27.44 10.91 -2.17
C VAL A 294 26.58 11.92 -2.94
N ASP A 295 25.59 11.48 -3.70
CA ASP A 295 24.63 12.38 -4.36
C ASP A 295 23.82 13.22 -3.35
N ALA A 296 23.36 12.59 -2.26
CA ALA A 296 22.67 13.28 -1.18
C ALA A 296 23.56 14.34 -0.50
N ILE A 297 24.85 14.04 -0.27
CA ILE A 297 25.84 14.99 0.25
C ILE A 297 25.99 16.18 -0.71
N VAL A 298 26.14 15.93 -2.01
CA VAL A 298 26.24 17.00 -3.03
C VAL A 298 24.98 17.87 -3.03
N ASN A 299 23.79 17.25 -2.99
CA ASN A 299 22.52 17.98 -2.97
C ASN A 299 22.33 18.79 -1.67
N LEU A 300 22.74 18.27 -0.51
CA LEU A 300 22.75 19.01 0.75
C LEU A 300 23.66 20.25 0.65
N ILE A 301 24.88 20.09 0.14
CA ILE A 301 25.86 21.19 0.03
C ILE A 301 25.40 22.24 -0.98
N ARG A 302 24.77 21.83 -2.09
CA ARG A 302 24.16 22.75 -3.06
C ARG A 302 23.08 23.62 -2.41
N ASN A 303 22.27 23.04 -1.55
CA ASN A 303 21.14 23.71 -0.89
C ASN A 303 21.46 24.14 0.56
N ILE A 304 22.74 24.28 0.91
CA ILE A 304 23.16 24.57 2.29
C ILE A 304 22.64 25.91 2.82
N ASP A 305 22.25 26.82 1.94
CA ASP A 305 21.70 28.14 2.30
C ASP A 305 20.27 28.04 2.85
N SER A 306 19.51 27.01 2.45
CA SER A 306 18.17 26.73 3.02
C SER A 306 18.21 25.85 4.27
N TYR A 307 19.40 25.43 4.72
CA TYR A 307 19.56 24.64 5.94
C TYR A 307 19.58 25.55 7.18
N GLU A 308 18.61 25.37 8.07
CA GLU A 308 18.41 26.20 9.27
C GLU A 308 19.25 25.78 10.48
N GLY A 309 20.03 24.71 10.38
CA GLY A 309 20.82 24.20 11.51
C GLY A 309 22.03 25.09 11.88
N GLY A 310 22.29 25.21 13.18
CA GLY A 310 23.38 26.02 13.75
C GLY A 310 24.73 25.29 13.94
N GLN A 311 24.91 24.12 13.33
CA GLN A 311 26.10 23.30 13.53
C GLN A 311 27.33 23.98 12.91
N HIS A 312 28.48 23.87 13.58
CA HIS A 312 29.70 24.55 13.16
C HIS A 312 30.17 24.19 11.73
N TRP A 313 29.91 22.96 11.27
CA TRP A 313 30.26 22.52 9.91
C TRP A 313 29.51 23.26 8.81
N VAL A 314 28.31 23.81 9.08
CA VAL A 314 27.49 24.53 8.09
C VAL A 314 28.24 25.73 7.52
N SER A 315 28.87 26.53 8.39
CA SER A 315 29.66 27.70 7.99
C SER A 315 30.84 27.33 7.09
N ARG A 316 31.48 26.17 7.35
CA ARG A 316 32.60 25.66 6.57
C ARG A 316 32.16 25.16 5.20
N LEU A 317 31.03 24.44 5.13
CA LEU A 317 30.45 23.99 3.86
C LEU A 317 30.00 25.17 3.00
N ARG A 318 29.37 26.20 3.59
CA ARG A 318 28.99 27.43 2.88
C ARG A 318 30.20 28.12 2.24
N ARG A 319 31.27 28.31 3.01
CA ARG A 319 32.49 29.00 2.55
C ARG A 319 33.19 28.26 1.41
N ASN A 320 33.21 26.93 1.45
CA ASN A 320 33.95 26.09 0.50
C ASN A 320 33.04 25.36 -0.49
N ARG A 321 31.77 25.78 -0.62
CA ARG A 321 30.72 25.06 -1.37
C ARG A 321 31.16 24.63 -2.76
N GLU A 322 31.66 25.57 -3.56
CA GLU A 322 32.03 25.31 -4.96
C GLU A 322 33.20 24.33 -5.05
N ALA A 323 34.22 24.50 -4.22
CA ALA A 323 35.39 23.62 -4.20
C ALA A 323 35.03 22.19 -3.76
N ILE A 324 34.18 22.05 -2.74
CA ILE A 324 33.74 20.73 -2.25
C ILE A 324 32.88 20.02 -3.30
N ILE A 325 31.92 20.73 -3.91
CA ILE A 325 31.10 20.14 -4.99
C ILE A 325 31.98 19.75 -6.17
N ALA A 326 32.91 20.61 -6.59
CA ALA A 326 33.82 20.31 -7.70
C ALA A 326 34.68 19.08 -7.42
N GLY A 327 35.13 18.89 -6.17
CA GLY A 327 35.87 17.69 -5.73
C GLY A 327 35.00 16.43 -5.75
N LEU A 328 33.79 16.50 -5.18
CA LEU A 328 32.83 15.38 -5.13
C LEU A 328 32.30 14.95 -6.50
N LEU A 329 32.28 15.84 -7.49
CA LEU A 329 31.83 15.53 -8.86
C LEU A 329 32.91 14.86 -9.72
N LYS A 330 34.15 14.73 -9.24
CA LYS A 330 35.22 14.00 -9.94
C LYS A 330 35.06 12.48 -9.78
N ASN A 331 35.72 11.73 -10.66
CA ASN A 331 35.76 10.27 -10.61
C ASN A 331 37.22 9.78 -10.70
N PRO A 332 37.85 9.37 -9.58
CA PRO A 332 37.30 9.33 -8.22
C PRO A 332 37.10 10.73 -7.61
N PRO A 333 36.27 10.87 -6.55
CA PRO A 333 36.15 12.13 -5.82
C PRO A 333 37.48 12.59 -5.22
N GLU A 334 37.73 13.90 -5.24
CA GLU A 334 38.93 14.51 -4.65
C GLU A 334 38.55 15.43 -3.49
N PHE A 335 39.27 15.27 -2.37
CA PHE A 335 39.05 16.01 -1.13
C PHE A 335 40.30 16.85 -0.84
N TRP A 336 40.13 18.17 -0.68
CA TRP A 336 41.21 19.16 -0.53
C TRP A 336 41.28 19.73 0.87
#